data_AF-A0A0D6L6E8-F1
#
_entry.id   AF-A0A0D6L6E8-F1
#
_cell.length_a   1.000
_cell.length_b   1.000
_cell.length_c   1.000
_cell.angle_alpha   90.00
_cell.angle_beta   90.00
_cell.angle_gamma   90.00
#
_symmetry.space_group_name_H-M   'P 1'
#
loop_
_entity.id
_entity.type
_entity.pdbx_description
1 polymer ?
#
loop_
_entity_poly.entity_id
_entity_poly.type
_entity_poly.pdbx_seq_one_letter_code
_entity_poly.pdbx_strand_id
1 'polypeptide(L)'
;MYYRERDSDCRSSVKFDGKKFLPPGGAWNDRDYYVTLKIPYRSRKDTGKTSPDSGLENEKRVVATETAEPQTAIQERERLLQKSGRKLSPIEQQFVDLAKISTGKDVIIDQQREEMRKANEKLIQGEKELRIQQEKCGDMEARLRAMDDELNMLRKLSSEQNYLGDKVKELTTRLLDKETELARTREELEAKNRRLNDELREAREKNSSLALSLETATAKAAELSEQLQLAIVSREVLSNELAQLRPLANAIDINNADGVLAYLDALENAKRHEVQAAKAQAAANEIQSRFDELSELQTSVILDNTRLHARNNELEERVANFEKELQSLNEDWEKQVQKKKQEWEDAVSGVVCPKSHGSALLMKPHFSTEKSKPNAVV
;
A
#
# COMPACT_ATOMS: atom_id res chain seq x y z
N MET A 1 13.55 -66.24 12.56
CA MET A 1 13.67 -65.05 11.69
C MET A 1 12.87 -63.92 12.33
N TYR A 2 13.42 -62.71 12.36
CA TYR A 2 12.78 -61.54 12.96
C TYR A 2 13.07 -60.29 12.10
N TYR A 3 12.28 -59.24 12.27
CA TYR A 3 12.47 -57.94 11.61
C TYR A 3 12.40 -56.82 12.65
N ARG A 4 12.84 -55.62 12.26
CA ARG A 4 12.68 -54.38 13.02
C ARG A 4 11.90 -53.38 12.19
N GLU A 5 11.01 -52.62 12.81
CA GLU A 5 10.37 -51.47 12.15
C GLU A 5 11.28 -50.25 12.30
N ARG A 6 11.32 -49.39 11.29
CA ARG A 6 12.30 -48.29 11.19
C ARG A 6 12.28 -47.32 12.38
N ASP A 7 11.18 -47.29 13.13
CA ASP A 7 10.97 -46.40 14.28
C ASP A 7 10.76 -47.15 15.61
N SER A 8 11.07 -48.45 15.69
CA SER A 8 10.86 -49.26 16.89
C SER A 8 12.08 -50.10 17.26
N ASP A 9 12.55 -49.95 18.50
CA ASP A 9 13.66 -50.74 19.06
C ASP A 9 13.28 -52.19 19.38
N CYS A 10 12.00 -52.54 19.28
CA CYS A 10 11.48 -53.86 19.57
C CYS A 10 11.71 -54.83 18.40
N ARG A 11 12.10 -56.07 18.72
CA ARG A 11 12.26 -57.15 17.74
C ARG A 11 10.94 -57.88 17.55
N SER A 12 10.44 -57.93 16.31
CA SER A 12 9.21 -58.63 15.96
C SER A 12 9.52 -59.94 15.23
N SER A 13 8.95 -61.05 15.70
CA SER A 13 9.16 -62.36 15.09
C SER A 13 8.35 -62.52 13.80
N VAL A 14 8.95 -63.14 12.78
CA VAL A 14 8.26 -63.50 11.54
C VAL A 14 7.43 -64.76 11.78
N LYS A 15 6.14 -64.73 11.42
CA LYS A 15 5.24 -65.87 11.61
C LYS A 15 5.64 -67.03 10.69
N PHE A 16 5.59 -68.25 11.24
CA PHE A 16 5.88 -69.50 10.53
C PHE A 16 4.68 -70.43 10.66
N ASP A 17 4.16 -70.92 9.53
CA ASP A 17 2.96 -71.76 9.48
C ASP A 17 3.25 -73.27 9.57
N GLY A 18 4.53 -73.64 9.79
CA GLY A 18 4.99 -75.03 9.80
C GLY A 18 5.62 -75.48 8.47
N LYS A 19 5.42 -74.74 7.37
CA LYS A 19 6.01 -75.03 6.06
C LYS A 19 6.80 -73.85 5.48
N LYS A 20 6.35 -72.62 5.70
CA LYS A 20 6.97 -71.40 5.19
C LYS A 20 6.80 -70.24 6.17
N PHE A 21 7.69 -69.26 6.06
CA PHE A 21 7.52 -67.99 6.73
C PHE A 21 6.50 -67.14 5.96
N LEU A 22 5.72 -66.35 6.69
CA LEU A 22 4.71 -65.45 6.14
C LEU A 22 5.14 -64.00 6.33
N PRO A 23 5.00 -63.14 5.30
CA PRO A 23 5.36 -61.74 5.43
C PRO A 23 4.39 -61.03 6.39
N PRO A 24 4.90 -60.16 7.27
CA PRO A 24 4.07 -59.39 8.18
C PRO A 24 3.41 -58.22 7.41
N GLY A 25 2.28 -58.48 6.77
CA GLY A 25 1.44 -57.48 6.10
C GLY A 25 2.17 -56.68 5.00
N GLY A 26 2.32 -57.28 3.81
CA GLY A 26 2.97 -56.64 2.65
C GLY A 26 3.88 -57.61 1.88
N ALA A 27 4.78 -57.05 1.05
CA ALA A 27 5.77 -57.80 0.30
C ALA A 27 7.08 -57.98 1.11
N TRP A 28 7.87 -59.01 0.79
CA TRP A 28 9.16 -59.29 1.46
C TRP A 28 10.25 -58.25 1.18
N ASN A 29 10.04 -57.33 0.24
CA ASN A 29 11.07 -56.40 -0.21
C ASN A 29 11.11 -55.10 0.61
N ASP A 30 10.14 -54.88 1.49
CA ASP A 30 9.95 -53.57 2.13
C ASP A 30 10.72 -53.43 3.45
N ARG A 31 11.37 -54.51 3.93
CA ARG A 31 11.98 -54.59 5.26
C ARG A 31 13.23 -55.47 5.26
N ASP A 32 14.15 -55.15 6.17
CA ASP A 32 15.30 -55.99 6.46
C ASP A 32 14.92 -57.10 7.45
N TYR A 33 15.30 -58.33 7.11
CA TYR A 33 15.02 -59.51 7.91
C TYR A 33 16.31 -60.14 8.43
N TYR A 34 16.27 -60.56 9.69
CA TYR A 34 17.40 -61.09 10.41
C TYR A 34 17.12 -62.53 10.84
N VAL A 35 18.12 -63.40 10.69
CA VAL A 35 18.06 -64.79 11.14
C VAL A 35 19.16 -65.02 12.16
N THR A 36 18.76 -65.37 13.38
CA THR A 36 19.73 -65.80 14.40
C THR A 36 20.19 -67.22 14.07
N LEU A 37 21.37 -67.35 13.48
CA LEU A 37 22.03 -68.64 13.25
C LEU A 37 22.70 -69.11 14.54
N LYS A 38 21.92 -69.64 15.49
CA LYS A 38 22.48 -70.45 16.58
C LYS A 38 22.76 -71.84 16.04
N ILE A 39 23.96 -72.04 15.49
CA ILE A 39 24.51 -73.36 15.18
C ILE A 39 24.93 -73.99 16.52
N PRO A 40 24.33 -75.10 16.98
CA PRO A 40 24.84 -75.80 18.14
C PRO A 40 26.15 -76.48 17.75
N TYR A 41 27.28 -75.96 18.25
CA TYR A 41 28.54 -76.68 18.27
C TYR A 41 28.35 -77.95 19.13
N ARG A 42 28.02 -79.07 18.48
CA ARG A 42 28.21 -80.40 19.06
C ARG A 42 29.72 -80.64 19.12
N SER A 43 30.30 -80.54 20.31
CA SER A 43 31.59 -81.14 20.62
C SER A 43 31.53 -82.64 20.33
N ARG A 44 32.03 -83.06 19.16
CA ARG A 44 32.31 -84.46 18.85
C ARG A 44 33.45 -84.92 19.75
N LYS A 45 33.15 -85.83 20.69
CA LYS A 45 34.15 -86.66 21.35
C LYS A 45 34.77 -87.56 20.27
N ASP A 46 36.05 -87.35 19.99
CA ASP A 46 36.82 -88.19 19.10
C ASP A 46 36.89 -89.62 19.64
N THR A 47 36.43 -90.54 18.79
CA THR A 47 36.59 -91.98 18.90
C THR A 47 37.97 -92.34 18.37
N GLY A 48 38.94 -92.52 19.28
CA GLY A 48 40.21 -93.14 18.95
C GLY A 48 40.01 -94.62 18.62
N LYS A 49 40.21 -94.99 17.35
CA LYS A 49 40.46 -96.37 16.91
C LYS A 49 41.48 -96.38 15.78
N THR A 50 42.69 -96.79 16.12
CA THR A 50 43.58 -97.67 15.32
C THR A 50 44.41 -98.42 16.37
N SER A 51 44.07 -99.65 16.76
CA SER A 51 44.40 -100.94 16.10
C SER A 51 45.92 -101.24 16.11
N PRO A 52 46.32 -102.51 15.98
CA PRO A 52 46.79 -103.33 17.09
C PRO A 52 48.25 -103.75 16.88
N ASP A 53 49.04 -103.90 17.93
CA ASP A 53 50.18 -104.80 17.82
C ASP A 53 50.72 -105.22 19.18
N SER A 54 50.94 -106.54 19.28
CA SER A 54 51.83 -107.28 20.18
C SER A 54 52.27 -106.57 21.48
N GLY A 55 51.88 -107.00 22.69
CA GLY A 55 51.65 -108.41 23.03
C GLY A 55 52.92 -109.25 22.85
N LEU A 56 54.11 -108.69 23.12
CA LEU A 56 55.34 -109.44 23.28
C LEU A 56 55.98 -109.04 24.60
N GLU A 57 55.67 -109.86 25.60
CA GLU A 57 56.62 -110.41 26.55
C GLU A 57 58.08 -110.00 26.27
N ASN A 58 58.62 -109.10 27.08
CA ASN A 58 59.99 -109.27 27.53
C ASN A 58 59.88 -109.82 28.94
N GLU A 59 59.65 -111.14 29.01
CA GLU A 59 60.16 -111.96 30.09
C GLU A 59 61.55 -111.42 30.43
N LYS A 60 61.67 -110.78 31.59
CA LYS A 60 62.94 -110.63 32.28
C LYS A 60 63.30 -112.05 32.76
N ARG A 61 63.64 -112.91 31.80
CA ARG A 61 64.27 -114.19 32.03
C ARG A 61 65.65 -113.81 32.54
N VAL A 62 65.73 -113.65 33.86
CA VAL A 62 66.96 -113.85 34.61
C VAL A 62 67.32 -115.30 34.36
N VAL A 63 67.87 -115.58 33.18
CA VAL A 63 68.72 -116.73 33.01
C VAL A 63 69.93 -116.35 33.81
N ALA A 64 69.94 -116.81 35.06
CA ALA A 64 71.17 -117.07 35.77
C ALA A 64 71.92 -118.09 34.91
N THR A 65 72.57 -117.61 33.84
CA THR A 65 73.68 -118.31 33.21
C THR A 65 74.79 -118.23 34.24
N GLU A 66 74.82 -119.23 35.12
CA GLU A 66 76.09 -119.82 35.56
C GLU A 66 76.89 -120.16 34.29
N THR A 67 77.60 -119.17 33.78
CA THR A 67 78.67 -119.37 32.81
C THR A 67 79.74 -118.39 33.22
N ALA A 68 80.76 -118.88 33.93
CA ALA A 68 82.05 -118.22 34.00
C ALA A 68 82.37 -117.67 32.60
N GLU A 69 82.69 -116.38 32.49
CA GLU A 69 83.02 -115.72 31.22
C GLU A 69 83.92 -116.68 30.42
N PRO A 70 83.52 -117.13 29.22
CA PRO A 70 84.28 -118.14 28.49
C PRO A 70 85.74 -117.71 28.28
N GLN A 71 86.00 -116.40 28.19
CA GLN A 71 87.34 -115.81 28.21
C GLN A 71 88.10 -116.03 29.52
N THR A 72 87.48 -115.84 30.69
CA THR A 72 88.14 -116.11 31.97
C THR A 72 88.33 -117.59 32.20
N ALA A 73 87.39 -118.45 31.79
CA ALA A 73 87.53 -119.89 31.85
C ALA A 73 88.65 -120.43 30.93
N ILE A 74 88.80 -119.87 29.72
CA ILE A 74 89.90 -120.20 28.79
C ILE A 74 91.24 -119.70 29.35
N GLN A 75 91.29 -118.47 29.87
CA GLN A 75 92.51 -117.90 30.49
C GLN A 75 92.90 -118.64 31.77
N GLU A 76 91.94 -119.05 32.59
CA GLU A 76 92.16 -119.78 33.85
C GLU A 76 92.61 -121.21 33.57
N ARG A 77 92.07 -121.87 32.54
CA ARG A 77 92.52 -123.19 32.07
C ARG A 77 93.93 -123.13 31.46
N GLU A 78 94.26 -122.10 30.68
CA GLU A 78 95.64 -121.85 30.24
C GLU A 78 96.60 -121.65 31.42
N ARG A 79 96.19 -120.86 32.43
CA ARG A 79 96.99 -120.57 33.62
C ARG A 79 97.20 -121.82 34.49
N LEU A 80 96.20 -122.70 34.57
CA LEU A 80 96.28 -124.00 35.25
C LEU A 80 97.17 -125.00 34.48
N LEU A 81 97.11 -125.00 33.15
CA LEU A 81 97.96 -125.85 32.30
C LEU A 81 99.43 -125.38 32.30
N GLN A 82 99.68 -124.07 32.35
CA GLN A 82 101.03 -123.52 32.56
C GLN A 82 101.58 -123.85 33.95
N LYS A 83 100.76 -123.80 35.02
CA LYS A 83 101.15 -124.17 36.38
C LYS A 83 101.52 -125.65 36.53
N SER A 84 101.00 -126.54 35.68
CA SER A 84 101.35 -127.98 35.68
C SER A 84 102.58 -128.32 34.82
N GLY A 85 103.30 -127.32 34.28
CA GLY A 85 104.54 -127.52 33.53
C GLY A 85 104.38 -128.18 32.16
N ARG A 86 103.14 -128.45 31.72
CA ARG A 86 102.83 -129.09 30.44
C ARG A 86 102.67 -128.02 29.36
N LYS A 87 103.53 -128.04 28.33
CA LYS A 87 103.35 -127.20 27.14
C LYS A 87 102.24 -127.82 26.27
N LEU A 88 101.31 -126.98 25.82
CA LEU A 88 100.27 -127.38 24.88
C LEU A 88 100.90 -127.86 23.56
N SER A 89 100.34 -128.92 22.98
CA SER A 89 100.67 -129.34 21.62
C SER A 89 100.29 -128.24 20.63
N PRO A 90 100.97 -128.09 19.47
CA PRO A 90 100.60 -127.11 18.45
C PRO A 90 99.11 -127.14 18.07
N ILE A 91 98.49 -128.33 18.06
CA ILE A 91 97.06 -128.48 17.79
C ILE A 91 96.18 -127.97 18.94
N GLU A 92 96.58 -128.21 20.20
CA GLU A 92 95.86 -127.73 21.39
C GLU A 92 95.96 -126.20 21.49
N GLN A 93 97.11 -125.62 21.12
CA GLN A 93 97.30 -124.17 21.04
C GLN A 93 96.38 -123.55 19.97
N GLN A 94 96.27 -124.17 18.78
CA GLN A 94 95.34 -123.71 17.74
C GLN A 94 93.87 -123.73 18.19
N PHE A 95 93.45 -124.74 18.98
CA PHE A 95 92.12 -124.77 19.56
C PHE A 95 91.90 -123.68 20.60
N VAL A 96 92.90 -123.39 21.44
CA VAL A 96 92.85 -122.31 22.43
C VAL A 96 92.80 -120.94 21.74
N ASP A 97 93.62 -120.73 20.71
CA ASP A 97 93.64 -119.49 19.94
C ASP A 97 92.32 -119.30 19.18
N LEU A 98 91.77 -120.36 18.58
CA LEU A 98 90.47 -120.32 17.92
C LEU A 98 89.34 -120.01 18.91
N ALA A 99 89.39 -120.58 20.12
CA ALA A 99 88.42 -120.28 21.18
C ALA A 99 88.52 -118.81 21.62
N LYS A 100 89.73 -118.28 21.84
CA LYS A 100 89.96 -116.86 22.16
C LYS A 100 89.45 -115.94 21.06
N ILE A 101 89.75 -116.25 19.81
CA ILE A 101 89.27 -115.50 18.64
C ILE A 101 87.74 -115.57 18.55
N SER A 102 87.14 -116.74 18.77
CA SER A 102 85.68 -116.91 18.76
C SER A 102 85.04 -116.04 19.83
N THR A 103 85.49 -116.12 21.09
CA THR A 103 84.91 -115.33 22.16
C THR A 103 85.19 -113.83 21.99
N GLY A 104 86.36 -113.44 21.47
CA GLY A 104 86.65 -112.04 21.12
C GLY A 104 85.73 -111.50 20.03
N LYS A 105 85.40 -112.31 19.03
CA LYS A 105 84.40 -111.97 18.00
C LYS A 105 83.02 -111.81 18.61
N ASP A 106 82.60 -112.72 19.50
CA ASP A 106 81.29 -112.65 20.16
C ASP A 106 81.16 -111.35 20.98
N VAL A 107 82.20 -110.95 21.73
CA VAL A 107 82.22 -109.67 22.48
C VAL A 107 82.11 -108.46 21.56
N ILE A 108 82.83 -108.45 20.42
CA ILE A 108 82.73 -107.36 19.44
C ILE A 108 81.33 -107.31 18.81
N ILE A 109 80.75 -108.47 18.49
CA ILE A 109 79.40 -108.58 17.94
C ILE A 109 78.37 -108.05 18.95
N ASP A 110 78.49 -108.39 20.24
CA ASP A 110 77.59 -107.90 21.27
C ASP A 110 77.74 -106.39 21.50
N GLN A 111 78.97 -105.87 21.48
CA GLN A 111 79.22 -104.42 21.53
C GLN A 111 78.60 -103.70 20.32
N GLN A 112 78.79 -104.23 19.11
CA GLN A 112 78.18 -103.68 17.89
C GLN A 112 76.65 -103.75 17.93
N ARG A 113 76.07 -104.84 18.46
CA ARG A 113 74.63 -104.97 18.67
C ARG A 113 74.10 -103.94 19.66
N GLU A 114 74.82 -103.70 20.75
CA GLU A 114 74.49 -102.67 21.74
C GLU A 114 74.57 -101.25 21.15
N GLU A 115 75.63 -100.96 20.39
CA GLU A 115 75.79 -99.67 19.69
C GLU A 115 74.69 -99.46 18.64
N MET A 116 74.35 -100.49 17.87
CA MET A 116 73.22 -100.44 16.94
C MET A 116 71.90 -100.21 17.67
N ARG A 117 71.67 -100.86 18.82
CA ARG A 117 70.48 -100.60 19.65
C ARG A 117 70.42 -99.14 20.10
N LYS A 118 71.51 -98.60 20.66
CA LYS A 118 71.58 -97.20 21.10
C LYS A 118 71.41 -96.21 19.94
N ALA A 119 72.00 -96.49 18.78
CA ALA A 119 71.85 -95.67 17.59
C ALA A 119 70.41 -95.70 17.08
N ASN A 120 69.78 -96.87 17.06
CA ASN A 120 68.39 -97.04 16.66
C ASN A 120 67.41 -96.35 17.63
N GLU A 121 67.65 -96.42 18.94
CA GLU A 121 66.86 -95.68 19.94
C GLU A 121 66.95 -94.17 19.74
N LYS A 122 68.16 -93.63 19.49
CA LYS A 122 68.34 -92.21 19.17
C LYS A 122 67.66 -91.82 17.86
N LEU A 123 67.70 -92.69 16.84
CA LEU A 123 67.03 -92.45 15.57
C LEU A 123 65.51 -92.40 15.75
N ILE A 124 64.93 -93.37 16.46
CA ILE A 124 63.49 -93.38 16.80
C ILE A 124 63.10 -92.13 17.60
N GLN A 125 63.94 -91.70 18.54
CA GLN A 125 63.68 -90.48 19.31
C GLN A 125 63.75 -89.22 18.44
N GLY A 126 64.75 -89.13 17.56
CA GLY A 126 64.90 -88.04 16.60
C GLY A 126 63.73 -87.98 15.61
N GLU A 127 63.23 -89.12 15.14
CA GLU A 127 62.04 -89.19 14.27
C GLU A 127 60.78 -88.70 15.00
N LYS A 128 60.61 -89.07 16.27
CA LYS A 128 59.49 -88.56 17.10
C LYS A 128 59.57 -87.04 17.26
N GLU A 129 60.75 -86.52 17.59
CA GLU A 129 60.96 -85.07 17.77
C GLU A 129 60.75 -84.31 16.45
N LEU A 130 61.26 -84.83 15.34
CA LEU A 130 61.05 -84.24 14.02
C LEU A 130 59.57 -84.19 13.66
N ARG A 131 58.81 -85.25 13.94
CA ARG A 131 57.37 -85.31 13.69
C ARG A 131 56.59 -84.28 14.52
N ILE A 132 56.96 -84.12 15.79
CA ILE A 132 56.36 -83.08 16.67
C ILE A 132 56.67 -81.67 16.12
N GLN A 133 57.88 -81.43 15.63
CA GLN A 133 58.22 -80.12 15.07
C GLN A 133 57.52 -79.86 13.74
N GLN A 134 57.36 -80.87 12.88
CA GLN A 134 56.58 -80.76 11.65
C GLN A 134 55.12 -80.39 11.94
N GLU A 135 54.50 -81.03 12.94
CA GLU A 135 53.13 -80.71 13.36
C GLU A 135 53.03 -79.26 13.87
N LYS A 136 53.95 -78.83 14.74
CA LYS A 136 54.01 -77.44 15.23
C LYS A 136 54.21 -76.41 14.12
N CYS A 137 55.06 -76.71 13.13
CA CYS A 137 55.23 -75.83 11.96
C CYS A 137 53.94 -75.75 11.16
N GLY A 138 53.25 -76.87 10.94
CA GLY A 138 51.94 -76.91 10.27
C GLY A 138 50.88 -76.07 10.99
N ASP A 139 50.81 -76.15 12.32
CA ASP A 139 49.91 -75.33 13.13
C ASP A 139 50.22 -73.84 13.03
N MET A 140 51.51 -73.47 13.06
CA MET A 140 51.93 -72.07 12.90
C MET A 140 51.64 -71.54 11.49
N GLU A 141 51.86 -72.33 10.45
CA GLU A 141 51.48 -71.96 9.08
C GLU A 141 49.97 -71.76 8.92
N ALA A 142 49.16 -72.64 9.50
CA ALA A 142 47.71 -72.50 9.48
C ALA A 142 47.27 -71.22 10.19
N ARG A 143 47.90 -70.89 11.32
CA ARG A 143 47.65 -69.64 12.05
C ARG A 143 48.06 -68.40 11.24
N LEU A 144 49.22 -68.44 10.56
CA LEU A 144 49.66 -67.35 9.69
C LEU A 144 48.68 -67.11 8.55
N ARG A 145 48.20 -68.18 7.89
CA ARG A 145 47.18 -68.07 6.83
C ARG A 145 45.88 -67.44 7.33
N ALA A 146 45.40 -67.85 8.50
CA ALA A 146 44.20 -67.26 9.10
C ALA A 146 44.38 -65.75 9.38
N MET A 147 45.55 -65.34 9.89
CA MET A 147 45.84 -63.92 10.12
C MET A 147 45.97 -63.13 8.81
N ASP A 148 46.52 -63.71 7.75
CA ASP A 148 46.57 -63.08 6.42
C ASP A 148 45.17 -62.89 5.81
N ASP A 149 44.27 -63.87 5.99
CA ASP A 149 42.87 -63.76 5.56
C ASP A 149 42.13 -62.64 6.32
N GLU A 150 42.35 -62.54 7.64
CA GLU A 150 41.83 -61.44 8.46
C GLU A 150 42.35 -60.08 8.00
N LEU A 151 43.66 -59.95 7.74
CA LEU A 151 44.26 -58.72 7.23
C LEU A 151 43.69 -58.33 5.87
N ASN A 152 43.47 -59.30 4.98
CA ASN A 152 42.85 -59.04 3.68
C ASN A 152 41.40 -58.57 3.82
N MET A 153 40.63 -59.11 4.76
CA MET A 153 39.28 -58.60 5.05
C MET A 153 39.33 -57.16 5.58
N LEU A 154 40.26 -56.85 6.51
CA LEU A 154 40.41 -55.49 7.04
C LEU A 154 40.81 -54.48 5.95
N ARG A 155 41.68 -54.87 5.01
CA ARG A 155 42.03 -54.03 3.86
C ARG A 155 40.81 -53.73 2.97
N LYS A 156 39.98 -54.75 2.69
CA LYS A 156 38.73 -54.56 1.93
C LYS A 156 37.77 -53.62 2.64
N LEU A 157 37.54 -53.83 3.94
CA LEU A 157 36.68 -52.96 4.75
C LEU A 157 37.20 -51.51 4.76
N SER A 158 38.52 -51.31 4.85
CA SER A 158 39.10 -49.97 4.77
C SER A 158 38.84 -49.31 3.42
N SER A 159 38.95 -50.05 2.31
CA SER A 159 38.64 -49.52 0.98
C SER A 159 37.16 -49.15 0.81
N GLU A 160 36.25 -49.97 1.34
CA GLU A 160 34.81 -49.70 1.36
C GLU A 160 34.47 -48.49 2.23
N GLN A 161 35.10 -48.35 3.40
CA GLN A 161 34.94 -47.18 4.27
C GLN A 161 35.38 -45.89 3.58
N ASN A 162 36.50 -45.91 2.85
CA ASN A 162 36.95 -44.74 2.10
C ASN A 162 35.95 -44.37 1.00
N TYR A 163 35.48 -45.35 0.22
CA TYR A 163 34.46 -45.14 -0.81
C TYR A 163 33.15 -44.55 -0.22
N LEU A 164 32.66 -45.11 0.88
CA LEU A 164 31.47 -44.61 1.56
C LEU A 164 31.70 -43.20 2.12
N GLY A 165 32.88 -42.92 2.69
CA GLY A 165 33.26 -41.59 3.16
C GLY A 165 33.25 -40.54 2.06
N ASP A 166 33.79 -40.88 0.89
CA ASP A 166 33.76 -39.99 -0.29
C ASP A 166 32.34 -39.82 -0.83
N LYS A 167 31.52 -40.88 -0.81
CA LYS A 167 30.13 -40.78 -1.22
C LYS A 167 29.30 -39.90 -0.28
N VAL A 168 29.56 -39.96 1.03
CA VAL A 168 28.95 -39.07 2.01
C VAL A 168 29.33 -37.62 1.72
N LYS A 169 30.61 -37.32 1.50
CA LYS A 169 31.06 -35.95 1.15
C LYS A 169 30.37 -35.44 -0.12
N GLU A 170 30.30 -36.24 -1.18
CA GLU A 170 29.63 -35.88 -2.43
C GLU A 170 28.15 -35.53 -2.18
N LEU A 171 27.43 -36.40 -1.45
CA LEU A 171 26.03 -36.18 -1.13
C LEU A 171 25.81 -34.97 -0.23
N THR A 172 26.69 -34.72 0.74
CA THR A 172 26.66 -33.53 1.60
C THR A 172 26.82 -32.26 0.78
N THR A 173 27.82 -32.18 -0.10
CA THR A 173 28.03 -31.02 -0.98
C THR A 173 26.83 -30.79 -1.89
N ARG A 174 26.31 -31.86 -2.51
CA ARG A 174 25.14 -31.77 -3.40
C ARG A 174 23.88 -31.32 -2.66
N LEU A 175 23.71 -31.74 -1.41
CA LEU A 175 22.59 -31.30 -0.57
C LEU A 175 22.71 -29.82 -0.22
N LEU A 176 23.90 -29.36 0.16
CA LEU A 176 24.18 -27.95 0.44
C LEU A 176 23.91 -27.08 -0.81
N ASP A 177 24.39 -27.50 -1.98
CA ASP A 177 24.12 -26.79 -3.24
C ASP A 177 22.61 -26.67 -3.48
N LYS A 178 21.85 -27.76 -3.26
CA LYS A 178 20.38 -27.74 -3.39
C LYS A 178 19.70 -26.84 -2.38
N GLU A 179 20.18 -26.77 -1.14
CA GLU A 179 19.68 -25.81 -0.14
C GLU A 179 19.91 -24.37 -0.58
N THR A 180 21.07 -24.06 -1.18
CA THR A 180 21.34 -22.71 -1.70
C THR A 180 20.46 -22.36 -2.90
N GLU A 181 20.22 -23.30 -3.81
CA GLU A 181 19.27 -23.13 -4.92
C GLU A 181 17.84 -22.89 -4.43
N LEU A 182 17.39 -23.67 -3.44
CA LEU A 182 16.08 -23.50 -2.81
C LEU A 182 15.95 -22.15 -2.10
N ALA A 183 17.01 -21.67 -1.42
CA ALA A 183 17.01 -20.35 -0.81
C ALA A 183 16.84 -19.24 -1.85
N ARG A 184 17.59 -19.29 -2.96
CA ARG A 184 17.47 -18.31 -4.06
C ARG A 184 16.09 -18.31 -4.69
N THR A 185 15.55 -19.48 -5.04
CA THR A 185 14.21 -19.57 -5.64
C THR A 185 13.12 -19.08 -4.70
N ARG A 186 13.25 -19.33 -3.38
CA ARG A 186 12.35 -18.80 -2.37
C ARG A 186 12.40 -17.27 -2.33
N GLU A 187 13.59 -16.67 -2.31
CA GLU A 187 13.74 -15.21 -2.34
C GLU A 187 13.14 -14.58 -3.60
N GLU A 188 13.34 -15.20 -4.76
CA GLU A 188 12.74 -14.76 -6.03
C GLU A 188 11.21 -14.81 -6.00
N LEU A 189 10.65 -15.91 -5.48
CA LEU A 189 9.19 -16.07 -5.33
C LEU A 189 8.61 -15.07 -4.32
N GLU A 190 9.28 -14.85 -3.19
CA GLU A 190 8.88 -13.85 -2.20
C GLU A 190 8.91 -12.43 -2.81
N ALA A 191 9.96 -12.10 -3.57
CA ALA A 191 10.06 -10.81 -4.27
C ALA A 191 8.94 -10.64 -5.31
N LYS A 192 8.64 -11.68 -6.10
CA LYS A 192 7.54 -11.67 -7.07
C LYS A 192 6.18 -11.51 -6.38
N ASN A 193 5.98 -12.17 -5.24
CA ASN A 193 4.75 -12.07 -4.47
C ASN A 193 4.57 -10.66 -3.88
N ARG A 194 5.64 -10.01 -3.39
CA ARG A 194 5.60 -8.61 -2.96
C ARG A 194 5.17 -7.68 -4.10
N ARG A 195 5.79 -7.81 -5.28
CA ARG A 195 5.42 -7.01 -6.47
C ARG A 195 3.97 -7.18 -6.88
N LEU A 196 3.48 -8.42 -6.95
CA LEU A 196 2.08 -8.70 -7.29
C LEU A 196 1.10 -8.13 -6.26
N ASN A 197 1.45 -8.12 -4.98
CA ASN A 197 0.64 -7.50 -3.93
C ASN A 197 0.61 -5.97 -4.06
N ASP A 198 1.74 -5.34 -4.39
CA ASP A 198 1.80 -3.90 -4.65
C ASP A 198 0.96 -3.53 -5.89
N GLU A 199 1.09 -4.27 -6.99
CA GLU A 199 0.26 -4.11 -8.19
C GLU A 199 -1.24 -4.27 -7.89
N LEU A 200 -1.60 -5.26 -7.06
CA LEU A 200 -2.98 -5.47 -6.62
C LEU A 200 -3.50 -4.31 -5.76
N ARG A 201 -2.67 -3.75 -4.88
CA ARG A 201 -3.02 -2.58 -4.08
C ARG A 201 -3.27 -1.37 -4.99
N GLU A 202 -2.35 -1.07 -5.90
CA GLU A 202 -2.50 0.04 -6.84
C GLU A 202 -3.75 -0.11 -7.72
N ALA A 203 -4.04 -1.34 -8.19
CA ALA A 203 -5.24 -1.61 -8.97
C ALA A 203 -6.51 -1.36 -8.16
N ARG A 204 -6.53 -1.72 -6.87
CA ARG A 204 -7.66 -1.45 -5.96
C ARG A 204 -7.85 0.04 -5.70
N GLU A 205 -6.78 0.78 -5.47
CA GLU A 205 -6.81 2.23 -5.28
C GLU A 205 -7.34 2.93 -6.54
N LYS A 206 -6.83 2.56 -7.73
CA LYS A 206 -7.33 3.07 -9.01
C LYS A 206 -8.82 2.76 -9.20
N ASN A 207 -9.24 1.52 -8.94
CA ASN A 207 -10.64 1.14 -9.05
C ASN A 207 -11.55 1.94 -8.09
N SER A 208 -11.12 2.14 -6.84
CA SER A 208 -11.84 2.98 -5.89
C SER A 208 -11.97 4.43 -6.37
N SER A 209 -10.90 5.00 -6.93
CA SER A 209 -10.94 6.37 -7.48
C SER A 209 -11.88 6.48 -8.70
N LEU A 210 -11.88 5.49 -9.57
CA LEU A 210 -12.78 5.41 -10.72
C LEU A 210 -14.24 5.25 -10.28
N ALA A 211 -14.51 4.45 -9.24
CA ALA A 211 -15.85 4.30 -8.69
C ALA A 211 -16.40 5.63 -8.16
N LEU A 212 -15.61 6.39 -7.39
CA LEU A 212 -15.98 7.73 -6.92
C LEU A 212 -16.21 8.72 -8.07
N SER A 213 -15.35 8.69 -9.09
CA SER A 213 -15.51 9.51 -10.29
C SER A 213 -16.79 9.17 -11.04
N LEU A 214 -17.14 7.88 -11.13
CA LEU A 214 -18.35 7.41 -11.79
C LEU A 214 -19.59 7.86 -11.02
N GLU A 215 -19.61 7.69 -9.69
CA GLU A 215 -20.68 8.18 -8.82
C GLU A 215 -20.90 9.70 -8.98
N THR A 216 -19.81 10.47 -8.98
CA THR A 216 -19.86 11.92 -9.20
C THR A 216 -20.42 12.28 -10.57
N ALA A 217 -20.00 11.57 -11.63
CA ALA A 217 -20.51 11.79 -12.98
C ALA A 217 -22.00 11.42 -13.10
N THR A 218 -22.42 10.33 -12.46
CA THR A 218 -23.84 9.92 -12.40
C THR A 218 -24.69 10.95 -11.67
N ALA A 219 -24.21 11.50 -10.54
CA ALA A 219 -24.92 12.55 -9.82
C ALA A 219 -25.09 13.82 -10.67
N LYS A 220 -24.03 14.27 -11.37
CA LYS A 220 -24.11 15.40 -12.30
C LYS A 220 -25.06 15.15 -13.47
N ALA A 221 -25.07 13.94 -14.01
CA ALA A 221 -25.99 13.58 -15.09
C ALA A 221 -27.46 13.63 -14.62
N ALA A 222 -27.74 13.19 -13.39
CA ALA A 222 -29.07 13.29 -12.79
C ALA A 222 -29.49 14.77 -12.59
N GLU A 223 -28.59 15.61 -12.07
CA GLU A 223 -28.83 17.05 -11.89
C GLU A 223 -29.15 17.75 -13.22
N LEU A 224 -28.33 17.51 -14.26
CA LEU A 224 -28.57 18.07 -15.59
C LEU A 224 -29.89 17.57 -16.20
N SER A 225 -30.26 16.32 -15.95
CA SER A 225 -31.54 15.78 -16.39
C SER A 225 -32.72 16.47 -15.70
N GLU A 226 -32.61 16.78 -14.41
CA GLU A 226 -33.63 17.53 -13.67
C GLU A 226 -33.74 18.97 -14.19
N GLN A 227 -32.60 19.65 -14.39
CA GLN A 227 -32.56 20.99 -14.98
C GLN A 227 -33.20 21.04 -16.37
N LEU A 228 -32.91 20.04 -17.21
CA LEU A 228 -33.53 19.91 -18.53
C LEU A 228 -35.04 19.73 -18.42
N GLN A 229 -35.52 18.90 -17.50
CA GLN A 229 -36.95 18.68 -17.29
C GLN A 229 -37.66 19.97 -16.84
N LEU A 230 -37.06 20.72 -15.91
CA LEU A 230 -37.57 22.03 -15.49
C LEU A 230 -37.62 23.03 -16.64
N ALA A 231 -36.59 23.07 -17.49
CA ALA A 231 -36.57 23.93 -18.67
C ALA A 231 -37.65 23.54 -19.70
N ILE A 232 -37.90 22.24 -19.89
CA ILE A 232 -38.99 21.75 -20.75
C ILE A 232 -40.35 22.24 -20.22
N VAL A 233 -40.63 22.04 -18.93
CA VAL A 233 -41.89 22.50 -18.30
C VAL A 233 -42.04 24.02 -18.40
N SER A 234 -40.98 24.78 -18.12
CA SER A 234 -40.99 26.24 -18.24
C SER A 234 -41.28 26.69 -19.67
N ARG A 235 -40.66 26.06 -20.67
CA ARG A 235 -40.92 26.33 -22.09
C ARG A 235 -42.38 26.04 -22.45
N GLU A 236 -42.95 24.95 -21.97
CA GLU A 236 -44.37 24.61 -22.21
C GLU A 236 -45.32 25.65 -21.62
N VAL A 237 -45.07 26.10 -20.37
CA VAL A 237 -45.85 27.16 -19.71
C VAL A 237 -45.80 28.46 -20.52
N LEU A 238 -44.59 28.93 -20.85
CA LEU A 238 -44.41 30.16 -21.63
C LEU A 238 -45.03 30.05 -23.03
N SER A 239 -44.93 28.89 -23.67
CA SER A 239 -45.58 28.65 -24.96
C SER A 239 -47.10 28.71 -24.85
N ASN A 240 -47.68 28.20 -23.77
CA ASN A 240 -49.12 28.27 -23.51
C ASN A 240 -49.57 29.72 -23.24
N GLU A 241 -48.83 30.48 -22.42
CA GLU A 241 -49.10 31.90 -22.18
C GLU A 241 -49.03 32.71 -23.48
N LEU A 242 -47.99 32.50 -24.28
CA LEU A 242 -47.83 33.16 -25.58
C LEU A 242 -48.97 32.81 -26.53
N ALA A 243 -49.43 31.55 -26.54
CA ALA A 243 -50.60 31.15 -27.32
C ALA A 243 -51.89 31.83 -26.85
N GLN A 244 -52.06 32.08 -25.55
CA GLN A 244 -53.19 32.82 -24.98
C GLN A 244 -53.15 34.32 -25.29
N LEU A 245 -51.96 34.93 -25.33
CA LEU A 245 -51.77 36.35 -25.61
C LEU A 245 -51.86 36.69 -27.10
N ARG A 246 -51.50 35.76 -28.00
CA ARG A 246 -51.52 35.98 -29.46
C ARG A 246 -52.86 36.52 -30.00
N PRO A 247 -54.03 35.97 -29.63
CA PRO A 247 -55.32 36.52 -30.07
C PRO A 247 -55.55 37.97 -29.63
N LEU A 248 -55.12 38.33 -28.41
CA LEU A 248 -55.24 39.69 -27.88
C LEU A 248 -54.31 40.66 -28.63
N ALA A 249 -53.07 40.23 -28.89
CA ALA A 249 -52.11 41.00 -29.68
C ALA A 249 -52.60 41.24 -31.11
N ASN A 250 -53.19 40.22 -31.74
CA ASN A 250 -53.80 40.34 -33.07
C ASN A 250 -54.98 41.32 -33.10
N ALA A 251 -55.77 41.43 -32.02
CA ALA A 251 -56.89 42.38 -31.94
C ALA A 251 -56.43 43.85 -31.92
N ILE A 252 -55.19 44.12 -31.50
CA ILE A 252 -54.60 45.46 -31.40
C ILE A 252 -53.52 45.66 -32.49
N ASP A 253 -53.40 44.73 -33.45
CA ASP A 253 -52.43 44.72 -34.55
C ASP A 253 -50.95 44.84 -34.10
N ILE A 254 -50.64 44.30 -32.92
CA ILE A 254 -49.27 44.20 -32.36
C ILE A 254 -48.72 42.77 -32.52
N ASN A 255 -48.89 42.22 -33.71
CA ASN A 255 -48.63 40.80 -34.02
C ASN A 255 -47.17 40.49 -34.36
N ASN A 256 -46.30 41.50 -34.44
CA ASN A 256 -44.89 41.38 -34.75
C ASN A 256 -44.05 42.39 -33.93
N ALA A 257 -42.73 42.25 -33.97
CA ALA A 257 -41.81 43.09 -33.21
C ALA A 257 -41.94 44.59 -33.55
N ASP A 258 -42.18 44.90 -34.83
CA ASP A 258 -42.33 46.28 -35.29
C ASP A 258 -43.63 46.91 -34.77
N GLY A 259 -44.72 46.14 -34.72
CA GLY A 259 -46.01 46.55 -34.15
C GLY A 259 -45.90 46.81 -32.63
N VAL A 260 -45.16 45.97 -31.90
CA VAL A 260 -44.87 46.19 -30.47
C VAL A 260 -44.07 47.48 -30.27
N LEU A 261 -43.03 47.71 -31.09
CA LEU A 261 -42.24 48.94 -31.02
C LEU A 261 -43.07 50.19 -31.35
N ALA A 262 -43.91 50.13 -32.37
CA ALA A 262 -44.81 51.22 -32.74
C ALA A 262 -45.83 51.52 -31.63
N TYR A 263 -46.37 50.48 -30.97
CA TYR A 263 -47.28 50.64 -29.84
C TYR A 263 -46.57 51.28 -28.64
N LEU A 264 -45.34 50.88 -28.33
CA LEU A 264 -44.53 51.48 -27.26
C LEU A 264 -44.23 52.96 -27.54
N ASP A 265 -43.84 53.30 -28.78
CA ASP A 265 -43.58 54.69 -29.18
C ASP A 265 -44.86 55.53 -29.14
N ALA A 266 -46.01 54.97 -29.56
CA ALA A 266 -47.31 55.63 -29.43
C ALA A 266 -47.67 55.88 -27.95
N LEU A 267 -47.37 54.95 -27.05
CA LEU A 267 -47.61 55.07 -25.61
C LEU A 267 -46.71 56.14 -24.98
N GLU A 268 -45.44 56.20 -25.41
CA GLU A 268 -44.51 57.23 -24.97
C GLU A 268 -44.90 58.63 -25.50
N ASN A 269 -45.31 58.72 -26.76
CA ASN A 269 -45.80 59.97 -27.35
C ASN A 269 -47.12 60.43 -26.71
N ALA A 270 -48.03 59.52 -26.39
CA ALA A 270 -49.25 59.83 -25.64
C ALA A 270 -48.93 60.44 -24.26
N LYS A 271 -47.98 59.86 -23.52
CA LYS A 271 -47.51 60.43 -22.24
C LYS A 271 -46.89 61.81 -22.43
N ARG A 272 -46.10 62.02 -23.48
CA ARG A 272 -45.52 63.34 -23.79
C ARG A 272 -46.60 64.38 -24.08
N HIS A 273 -47.63 64.01 -24.85
CA HIS A 273 -48.76 64.88 -25.13
C HIS A 273 -49.59 65.19 -23.88
N GLU A 274 -49.80 64.22 -22.98
CA GLU A 274 -50.47 64.43 -21.70
C GLU A 274 -49.72 65.46 -20.84
N VAL A 275 -48.40 65.32 -20.73
CA VAL A 275 -47.54 66.29 -20.02
C VAL A 275 -47.59 67.68 -20.67
N GLN A 276 -47.58 67.75 -22.01
CA GLN A 276 -47.69 69.02 -22.72
C GLN A 276 -49.06 69.68 -22.56
N ALA A 277 -50.15 68.91 -22.62
CA ALA A 277 -51.50 69.38 -22.38
C ALA A 277 -51.65 69.93 -20.96
N ALA A 278 -51.11 69.22 -19.95
CA ALA A 278 -51.10 69.70 -18.57
C ALA A 278 -50.34 71.04 -18.41
N LYS A 279 -49.19 71.19 -19.09
CA LYS A 279 -48.43 72.46 -19.11
C LYS A 279 -49.21 73.59 -19.80
N ALA A 280 -49.82 73.31 -20.95
CA ALA A 280 -50.62 74.29 -21.67
C ALA A 280 -51.84 74.74 -20.85
N GLN A 281 -52.50 73.81 -20.16
CA GLN A 281 -53.61 74.13 -19.26
C GLN A 281 -53.17 75.00 -18.08
N ALA A 282 -52.01 74.69 -17.48
CA ALA A 282 -51.46 75.51 -16.41
C ALA A 282 -51.15 76.94 -16.88
N ALA A 283 -50.55 77.09 -18.07
CA ALA A 283 -50.28 78.40 -18.67
C ALA A 283 -51.57 79.17 -19.00
N ALA A 284 -52.60 78.50 -19.52
CA ALA A 284 -53.90 79.10 -19.77
C ALA A 284 -54.57 79.61 -18.48
N ASN A 285 -54.51 78.82 -17.41
CA ASN A 285 -55.02 79.22 -16.09
C ASN A 285 -54.26 80.43 -15.53
N GLU A 286 -52.93 80.50 -15.71
CA GLU A 286 -52.13 81.66 -15.30
C GLU A 286 -52.50 82.92 -16.10
N ILE A 287 -52.66 82.81 -17.41
CA ILE A 287 -53.11 83.92 -18.27
C ILE A 287 -54.50 84.40 -17.83
N GLN A 288 -55.42 83.49 -17.55
CA GLN A 288 -56.76 83.85 -17.09
C GLN A 288 -56.70 84.59 -15.73
N SER A 289 -55.91 84.10 -14.77
CA SER A 289 -55.71 84.77 -13.48
C SER A 289 -55.18 86.20 -13.66
N ARG A 290 -54.17 86.39 -14.53
CA ARG A 290 -53.63 87.72 -14.82
C ARG A 290 -54.65 88.63 -15.52
N PHE A 291 -55.48 88.06 -16.39
CA PHE A 291 -56.55 88.82 -17.04
C PHE A 291 -57.60 89.27 -16.03
N ASP A 292 -58.00 88.39 -15.10
CA ASP A 292 -58.96 88.70 -14.04
C ASP A 292 -58.40 89.79 -13.11
N GLU A 293 -57.13 89.68 -12.67
CA GLU A 293 -56.44 90.72 -11.89
C GLU A 293 -56.40 92.07 -12.62
N LEU A 294 -56.10 92.06 -13.92
CA LEU A 294 -56.06 93.27 -14.73
C LEU A 294 -57.45 93.89 -14.89
N SER A 295 -58.49 93.07 -15.03
CA SER A 295 -59.89 93.50 -15.10
C SER A 295 -60.36 94.13 -13.79
N GLU A 296 -59.99 93.55 -12.64
CA GLU A 296 -60.25 94.12 -11.31
C GLU A 296 -59.57 95.49 -11.16
N LEU A 297 -58.29 95.59 -11.54
CA LEU A 297 -57.55 96.86 -11.52
C LEU A 297 -58.18 97.90 -12.44
N GLN A 298 -58.56 97.52 -13.66
CA GLN A 298 -59.24 98.42 -14.61
C GLN A 298 -60.55 98.93 -14.03
N THR A 299 -61.33 98.05 -13.38
CA THR A 299 -62.60 98.42 -12.75
C THR A 299 -62.37 99.38 -11.57
N SER A 300 -61.36 99.11 -10.73
CA SER A 300 -60.97 100.00 -9.62
C SER A 300 -60.57 101.39 -10.13
N VAL A 301 -59.75 101.46 -11.17
CA VAL A 301 -59.31 102.74 -11.76
C VAL A 301 -60.48 103.53 -12.33
N ILE A 302 -61.44 102.88 -12.99
CA ILE A 302 -62.65 103.53 -13.50
C ILE A 302 -63.49 104.10 -12.35
N LEU A 303 -63.68 103.33 -11.27
CA LEU A 303 -64.42 103.79 -10.09
C LEU A 303 -63.76 105.00 -9.43
N ASP A 304 -62.43 104.95 -9.23
CA ASP A 304 -61.69 106.07 -8.66
C ASP A 304 -61.71 107.32 -9.55
N ASN A 305 -61.55 107.16 -10.87
CA ASN A 305 -61.69 108.27 -11.82
C ASN A 305 -63.10 108.89 -11.75
N THR A 306 -64.14 108.06 -11.68
CA THR A 306 -65.53 108.53 -11.56
C THR A 306 -65.73 109.33 -10.27
N ARG A 307 -65.14 108.87 -9.16
CA ARG A 307 -65.18 109.56 -7.86
C ARG A 307 -64.42 110.88 -7.89
N LEU A 308 -63.27 110.92 -8.55
CA LEU A 308 -62.50 112.15 -8.75
C LEU A 308 -63.26 113.16 -9.61
N HIS A 309 -63.88 112.73 -10.71
CA HIS A 309 -64.74 113.58 -11.52
C HIS A 309 -65.93 114.15 -10.73
N ALA A 310 -66.61 113.33 -9.93
CA ALA A 310 -67.70 113.81 -9.07
C ALA A 310 -67.23 114.85 -8.05
N ARG A 311 -66.05 114.63 -7.44
CA ARG A 311 -65.45 115.58 -6.49
C ARG A 311 -65.01 116.87 -7.16
N ASN A 312 -64.50 116.81 -8.39
CA ASN A 312 -64.22 118.01 -9.18
C ASN A 312 -65.49 118.80 -9.46
N ASN A 313 -66.58 118.15 -9.89
CA ASN A 313 -67.85 118.82 -10.10
C ASN A 313 -68.38 119.50 -8.83
N GLU A 314 -68.29 118.85 -7.66
CA GLU A 314 -68.68 119.45 -6.36
C GLU A 314 -67.83 120.69 -6.03
N LEU A 315 -66.52 120.63 -6.30
CA LEU A 315 -65.62 121.76 -6.09
C LEU A 315 -65.94 122.91 -7.06
N GLU A 316 -66.23 122.61 -8.33
CA GLU A 316 -66.65 123.59 -9.33
C GLU A 316 -67.98 124.26 -8.94
N GLU A 317 -68.97 123.51 -8.44
CA GLU A 317 -70.22 124.07 -7.93
C GLU A 317 -70.00 124.97 -6.70
N ARG A 318 -69.11 124.57 -5.78
CA ARG A 318 -68.74 125.41 -4.63
C ARG A 318 -68.09 126.71 -5.08
N VAL A 319 -67.19 126.66 -6.05
CA VAL A 319 -66.56 127.85 -6.64
C VAL A 319 -67.62 128.73 -7.30
N ALA A 320 -68.54 128.16 -8.09
CA ALA A 320 -69.62 128.90 -8.72
C ALA A 320 -70.59 129.55 -7.71
N ASN A 321 -70.85 128.90 -6.57
CA ASN A 321 -71.62 129.49 -5.49
C ASN A 321 -70.87 130.65 -4.83
N PHE A 322 -69.57 130.51 -4.55
CA PHE A 322 -68.77 131.63 -4.05
C PHE A 322 -68.71 132.79 -5.04
N GLU A 323 -68.65 132.53 -6.34
CA GLU A 323 -68.74 133.56 -7.38
C GLU A 323 -70.09 134.27 -7.36
N LYS A 324 -71.20 133.54 -7.22
CA LYS A 324 -72.55 134.14 -7.09
C LYS A 324 -72.71 134.98 -5.81
N GLU A 325 -72.19 134.50 -4.68
CA GLU A 325 -72.21 135.25 -3.43
C GLU A 325 -71.38 136.54 -3.54
N LEU A 326 -70.21 136.47 -4.17
CA LEU A 326 -69.41 137.66 -4.48
C LEU A 326 -70.15 138.61 -5.44
N GLN A 327 -70.85 138.08 -6.44
CA GLN A 327 -71.65 138.87 -7.37
C GLN A 327 -72.81 139.59 -6.67
N SER A 328 -73.55 138.90 -5.81
CA SER A 328 -74.66 139.53 -5.07
C SER A 328 -74.16 140.55 -4.07
N LEU A 329 -73.03 140.28 -3.40
CA LEU A 329 -72.38 141.24 -2.50
C LEU A 329 -71.93 142.48 -3.28
N ASN A 330 -71.39 142.29 -4.49
CA ASN A 330 -70.97 143.37 -5.37
C ASN A 330 -72.17 144.17 -5.89
N GLU A 331 -73.27 143.53 -6.27
CA GLU A 331 -74.53 144.20 -6.65
C GLU A 331 -75.17 144.96 -5.50
N ASP A 332 -75.15 144.42 -4.28
CA ASP A 332 -75.62 145.11 -3.08
C ASP A 332 -74.73 146.30 -2.74
N TRP A 333 -73.41 146.16 -2.92
CA TRP A 333 -72.48 147.29 -2.84
C TRP A 333 -72.80 148.36 -3.90
N GLU A 334 -73.03 147.95 -5.14
CA GLU A 334 -73.38 148.85 -6.26
C GLU A 334 -74.70 149.57 -5.99
N LYS A 335 -75.72 148.88 -5.44
CA LYS A 335 -76.98 149.49 -5.01
C LYS A 335 -76.79 150.47 -3.85
N GLN A 336 -75.97 150.15 -2.85
CA GLN A 336 -75.67 151.08 -1.76
C GLN A 336 -74.96 152.34 -2.26
N VAL A 337 -74.02 152.19 -3.20
CA VAL A 337 -73.32 153.30 -3.85
C VAL A 337 -74.30 154.16 -4.67
N GLN A 338 -75.16 153.54 -5.47
CA GLN A 338 -76.17 154.24 -6.27
C GLN A 338 -77.19 154.97 -5.40
N LYS A 339 -77.65 154.36 -4.30
CA LYS A 339 -78.55 155.00 -3.33
C LYS A 339 -77.90 156.23 -2.70
N LYS A 340 -76.64 156.12 -2.26
CA LYS A 340 -75.89 157.27 -1.73
C LYS A 340 -75.63 158.34 -2.78
N LYS A 341 -75.44 157.96 -4.05
CA LYS A 341 -75.27 158.90 -5.16
C LYS A 341 -76.56 159.65 -5.49
N GLN A 342 -77.71 158.97 -5.43
CA GLN A 342 -79.03 159.57 -5.66
C GLN A 342 -79.44 160.50 -4.50
N GLU A 343 -79.11 160.15 -3.26
CA GLU A 343 -79.20 161.04 -2.09
C GLU A 343 -78.29 162.29 -2.23
N TRP A 344 -77.19 162.19 -2.98
CA TRP A 344 -76.28 163.31 -3.27
C TRP A 344 -76.77 164.19 -4.43
N GLU A 345 -77.34 163.59 -5.48
CA GLU A 345 -77.86 164.30 -6.66
C GLU A 345 -79.16 165.06 -6.35
N ASP A 346 -80.02 164.55 -5.46
CA ASP A 346 -81.23 165.25 -5.00
C ASP A 346 -80.91 166.50 -4.13
N ALA A 347 -79.68 166.61 -3.60
CA ALA A 347 -79.24 167.76 -2.80
C ALA A 347 -78.58 168.90 -3.60
N VAL A 348 -78.23 168.70 -4.89
CA VAL A 348 -77.32 169.59 -5.64
C VAL A 348 -77.96 170.27 -6.90
N SER A 349 -79.20 169.96 -7.28
CA SER A 349 -79.86 170.54 -8.46
C SER A 349 -80.85 171.69 -8.16
N GLY A 350 -80.40 172.70 -7.42
CA GLY A 350 -80.87 174.08 -7.50
C GLY A 350 -79.67 174.97 -7.83
N VAL A 351 -79.75 175.75 -8.93
CA VAL A 351 -78.73 176.69 -9.46
C VAL A 351 -77.75 176.13 -10.52
N VAL A 352 -78.22 176.17 -11.77
CA VAL A 352 -77.68 176.82 -12.99
C VAL A 352 -76.14 176.89 -13.24
N CYS A 353 -75.79 176.44 -14.46
CA CYS A 353 -74.78 176.96 -15.42
C CYS A 353 -73.34 176.37 -15.45
N PRO A 354 -72.62 176.44 -16.60
CA PRO A 354 -72.66 175.38 -17.62
C PRO A 354 -71.27 174.85 -18.08
N LYS A 355 -71.37 173.81 -18.90
CA LYS A 355 -70.38 172.87 -19.46
C LYS A 355 -69.27 173.44 -20.35
N SER A 356 -68.09 172.81 -20.26
CA SER A 356 -67.12 172.55 -21.36
C SER A 356 -66.43 171.18 -21.11
N HIS A 357 -66.83 170.11 -21.83
CA HIS A 357 -66.05 169.40 -22.88
C HIS A 357 -64.74 168.78 -22.36
N GLY A 358 -64.59 167.46 -22.13
CA GLY A 358 -64.57 166.29 -23.06
C GLY A 358 -63.23 165.56 -22.78
N SER A 359 -63.09 164.26 -22.53
CA SER A 359 -63.66 163.06 -23.17
C SER A 359 -63.65 161.82 -22.23
N ALA A 360 -64.64 160.95 -22.45
CA ALA A 360 -64.90 159.56 -22.01
C ALA A 360 -63.74 158.79 -21.31
N LEU A 361 -63.87 158.12 -20.15
CA LEU A 361 -64.94 157.32 -19.51
C LEU A 361 -65.27 156.00 -20.24
N LEU A 362 -64.62 154.90 -19.80
CA LEU A 362 -65.28 153.61 -19.53
C LEU A 362 -64.34 152.68 -18.73
N MET A 363 -64.61 152.57 -17.43
CA MET A 363 -64.24 151.44 -16.58
C MET A 363 -65.05 150.21 -16.99
N LYS A 364 -64.44 149.01 -16.90
CA LYS A 364 -64.93 147.87 -16.08
C LYS A 364 -63.86 146.74 -16.02
N PRO A 365 -63.93 145.84 -15.02
CA PRO A 365 -62.77 145.15 -14.44
C PRO A 365 -62.78 143.61 -14.61
N HIS A 366 -61.68 142.97 -14.20
CA HIS A 366 -61.52 141.68 -13.47
C HIS A 366 -60.17 141.05 -13.86
N PHE A 367 -59.20 140.93 -12.94
CA PHE A 367 -58.98 139.80 -12.03
C PHE A 367 -58.89 138.45 -12.76
N SER A 368 -57.67 137.90 -12.86
CA SER A 368 -57.31 136.60 -12.25
C SER A 368 -55.90 136.14 -12.64
N THR A 369 -55.06 136.03 -11.61
CA THR A 369 -54.08 134.94 -11.29
C THR A 369 -53.23 134.36 -12.44
N GLU A 370 -51.91 134.53 -12.47
CA GLU A 370 -50.88 134.09 -11.49
C GLU A 370 -50.89 132.57 -11.22
N LYS A 371 -49.84 131.89 -11.74
CA LYS A 371 -49.06 130.75 -11.19
C LYS A 371 -48.55 129.87 -12.34
N SER A 372 -47.24 129.84 -12.60
CA SER A 372 -46.21 129.10 -11.87
C SER A 372 -46.06 127.67 -12.40
N LYS A 373 -44.85 127.38 -12.92
CA LYS A 373 -44.16 126.06 -12.92
C LYS A 373 -44.21 125.44 -11.48
N PRO A 374 -43.75 124.20 -11.16
CA PRO A 374 -42.74 123.38 -11.87
C PRO A 374 -42.85 121.84 -11.71
N ASN A 375 -41.80 121.15 -12.16
CA ASN A 375 -41.24 119.86 -11.70
C ASN A 375 -42.04 118.56 -12.01
N ALA A 376 -41.51 117.58 -12.76
CA ALA A 376 -40.33 116.72 -12.57
C ALA A 376 -40.60 115.48 -11.68
N VAL A 377 -40.12 114.32 -12.16
CA VAL A 377 -39.83 113.03 -11.45
C VAL A 377 -41.07 112.15 -11.21
N VAL A 378 -41.20 110.84 -11.53
CA VAL A 378 -40.34 109.71 -12.00
C VAL A 378 -40.97 109.06 -13.22
#